data_AF-A0A497P8H4-F1
#
_entry.id   AF-A0A497P8H4-F1
#
_cell.length_a   1.000
_cell.length_b   1.000
_cell.length_c   1.000
_cell.angle_alpha   90.00
_cell.angle_beta   90.00
_cell.angle_gamma   90.00
#
_symmetry.space_group_name_H-M   'P 1'
#
loop_
_entity.id
_entity.type
_entity.pdbx_description
1 polymer ?
#
loop_
_entity_poly.entity_id
_entity_poly.type
_entity_poly.pdbx_seq_one_letter_code
_entity_poly.pdbx_strand_id
1 'polypeptide(L)'
;MRCFCCVCGKKQEYEFNVPPAPSMIQEEIVCDNCGDRTHVLLTSCPNCGKTFKFFLSDLDFMGEIKQLSGVYVRLIDGIRDSLSDYIEEFNVPVPKKWSVKLSCTCGHDYFAEIPLRQLRTS
;
A
#
# COMPACT_ATOMS: atom_id res chain seq x y z
N MET A 1 -2.76 -21.02 -0.93
CA MET A 1 -1.81 -20.58 0.12
C MET A 1 -2.32 -21.00 1.48
N ARG A 2 -1.50 -21.54 2.39
CA ARG A 2 -1.91 -21.95 3.75
C ARG A 2 -1.53 -20.89 4.78
N CYS A 3 -2.48 -20.50 5.63
CA CYS A 3 -2.30 -19.57 6.74
C CYS A 3 -2.98 -20.11 8.00
N PHE A 4 -2.56 -19.61 9.17
CA PHE A 4 -3.20 -19.93 10.45
C PHE A 4 -3.73 -18.62 11.05
N CYS A 5 -4.95 -18.66 11.60
CA CYS A 5 -5.49 -17.52 12.34
C CYS A 5 -4.62 -17.25 13.57
N CYS A 6 -4.18 -16.00 13.75
CA CYS A 6 -3.36 -15.59 14.90
C CYS A 6 -4.12 -15.63 16.23
N VAL A 7 -5.46 -15.58 16.19
CA VAL A 7 -6.32 -15.64 17.38
C VAL A 7 -6.66 -17.08 17.77
N CYS A 8 -7.28 -17.85 16.87
CA CYS A 8 -7.82 -19.18 17.20
C CYS A 8 -6.99 -20.36 16.66
N GLY A 9 -5.92 -20.11 15.91
CA GLY A 9 -5.04 -21.15 15.36
C GLY A 9 -5.65 -21.99 14.23
N LYS A 10 -6.89 -21.73 13.80
CA LYS A 10 -7.52 -22.48 12.68
C LYS A 10 -6.69 -22.33 11.41
N LYS A 11 -6.37 -23.47 10.80
CA LYS A 11 -5.74 -23.55 9.48
C LYS A 11 -6.75 -23.15 8.41
N GLN A 12 -6.32 -22.32 7.47
CA GLN A 12 -7.13 -21.81 6.38
C GLN A 12 -6.33 -21.81 5.08
N GLU A 13 -7.03 -21.98 3.95
CA GLU A 13 -6.44 -21.94 2.62
C GLU A 13 -7.06 -20.81 1.81
N TYR A 14 -6.20 -19.96 1.25
CA TYR A 14 -6.59 -18.81 0.45
C TYR A 14 -5.89 -18.84 -0.90
N GLU A 15 -6.58 -18.38 -1.93
CA GLU A 15 -5.99 -18.09 -3.24
C GLU A 15 -6.03 -16.58 -3.45
N PHE A 16 -4.87 -16.00 -3.74
CA PHE A 16 -4.72 -14.58 -4.01
C PHE A 16 -4.16 -14.40 -5.41
N ASN A 17 -4.71 -13.44 -6.15
CA ASN A 17 -4.14 -13.02 -7.42
C ASN A 17 -3.02 -12.00 -7.16
N VAL A 18 -1.80 -12.49 -6.93
CA VAL A 18 -0.67 -11.64 -6.52
C VAL A 18 0.00 -11.03 -7.76
N PRO A 19 0.01 -9.69 -7.90
CA PRO A 19 0.66 -9.05 -9.03
C PRO A 19 2.20 -9.07 -8.89
N PRO A 20 2.95 -8.95 -10.00
CA PRO A 20 4.38 -8.69 -9.96
C PRO A 20 4.67 -7.26 -9.51
N ALA A 21 5.78 -7.09 -8.79
CA ALA A 21 6.29 -5.76 -8.46
C ALA A 21 6.58 -4.96 -9.75
N PRO A 22 6.42 -3.62 -9.73
CA PRO A 22 6.27 -2.76 -8.55
C PRO A 22 4.88 -2.73 -7.93
N SER A 23 3.88 -3.36 -8.54
CA SER A 23 2.51 -3.32 -8.03
C SER A 23 2.36 -4.07 -6.71
N MET A 24 1.69 -3.46 -5.74
CA MET A 24 1.33 -4.08 -4.47
C MET A 24 -0.18 -3.95 -4.24
N ILE A 25 -0.80 -5.03 -3.77
CA ILE A 25 -2.22 -5.06 -3.38
C ILE A 25 -2.36 -5.38 -1.91
N GLN A 26 -3.51 -5.03 -1.35
CA GLN A 26 -3.93 -5.45 -0.01
C GLN A 26 -5.12 -6.38 -0.15
N GLU A 27 -5.09 -7.45 0.60
CA GLU A 27 -6.19 -8.40 0.75
C GLU A 27 -6.59 -8.49 2.23
N GLU A 28 -7.85 -8.82 2.49
CA GLU A 28 -8.35 -9.11 3.83
C GLU A 28 -8.54 -10.62 3.99
N ILE A 29 -7.90 -11.18 5.02
CA ILE A 29 -8.09 -12.55 5.45
C ILE A 29 -9.10 -12.55 6.57
N VAL A 30 -10.24 -13.21 6.38
CA VAL A 30 -11.26 -13.38 7.42
C VAL A 30 -11.22 -14.81 7.94
N CYS A 31 -11.18 -14.98 9.26
CA CYS A 31 -11.17 -16.29 9.88
C CYS A 31 -12.57 -16.94 9.89
N ASP A 32 -12.72 -18.08 9.22
CA ASP A 32 -13.96 -18.88 9.15
C ASP A 32 -14.39 -19.52 10.50
N ASN A 33 -13.75 -19.18 11.63
CA ASN A 33 -14.10 -19.74 12.94
C ASN A 33 -14.35 -18.66 13.99
N CYS A 34 -13.46 -17.67 14.09
CA CYS A 34 -13.61 -16.60 15.07
C CYS A 34 -14.00 -15.24 14.45
N GLY A 35 -14.04 -15.14 13.12
CA GLY A 35 -14.37 -13.89 12.42
C GLY A 35 -13.27 -12.84 12.43
N ASP A 36 -12.12 -13.13 13.05
CA ASP A 36 -10.95 -12.25 13.09
C ASP A 36 -10.49 -11.86 11.68
N ARG A 37 -10.03 -10.62 11.53
CA ARG A 37 -9.63 -10.05 10.24
C ARG A 37 -8.16 -9.68 10.27
N THR A 38 -7.43 -10.07 9.23
CA THR A 38 -6.03 -9.71 9.07
C THR A 38 -5.81 -9.11 7.70
N HIS A 39 -5.24 -7.91 7.65
CA HIS A 39 -4.83 -7.30 6.38
C HIS A 39 -3.49 -7.86 5.94
N VAL A 40 -3.34 -8.16 4.65
CA VAL A 40 -2.10 -8.67 4.08
C VAL A 40 -1.73 -7.88 2.84
N LEU A 41 -0.51 -7.34 2.80
CA LEU A 41 0.05 -6.78 1.57
C LEU A 41 0.75 -7.85 0.77
N LEU A 42 0.48 -7.88 -0.53
CA LEU A 42 0.95 -8.89 -1.45
C LEU A 42 1.59 -8.27 -2.69
N THR A 43 2.75 -8.80 -3.06
CA THR A 43 3.46 -8.54 -4.32
C THR A 43 4.28 -9.78 -4.65
N SER A 44 4.67 -9.97 -5.91
CA SER A 44 5.59 -11.04 -6.30
C SER A 44 6.87 -10.48 -6.91
N CYS A 45 7.96 -11.24 -6.78
CA CYS A 45 9.23 -10.89 -7.42
C CYS A 45 9.04 -10.88 -8.94
N PRO A 46 9.36 -9.78 -9.65
CA PRO A 46 9.13 -9.68 -11.09
C PRO A 46 10.01 -10.65 -11.90
N ASN A 47 11.09 -11.16 -11.29
CA ASN A 47 12.01 -12.10 -11.94
C ASN A 47 11.60 -13.58 -11.80
N CYS A 48 11.12 -14.00 -10.62
CA CYS A 48 10.87 -15.43 -10.34
C CYS A 48 9.45 -15.76 -9.85
N GLY A 49 8.57 -14.77 -9.73
CA GLY A 49 7.17 -14.95 -9.31
C GLY A 49 6.98 -15.30 -7.84
N LYS A 50 8.05 -15.42 -7.03
CA LYS A 50 7.91 -15.70 -5.59
C LYS A 50 7.12 -14.59 -4.91
N THR A 51 6.05 -14.98 -4.21
CA THR A 51 5.18 -14.10 -3.44
C THR A 51 5.86 -13.60 -2.16
N PHE A 52 5.74 -12.29 -1.92
CA PHE A 52 6.08 -11.60 -0.69
C PHE A 52 4.81 -11.17 0.03
N LYS A 53 4.84 -11.21 1.36
CA LYS A 53 3.68 -11.00 2.22
C LYS A 53 4.06 -10.17 3.43
N PHE A 54 3.29 -9.14 3.70
CA PHE A 54 3.35 -8.39 4.96
C PHE A 54 2.02 -8.57 5.69
N PHE A 55 2.05 -9.21 6.85
CA PHE A 55 0.89 -9.27 7.73
C PHE A 55 0.79 -7.96 8.50
N LEU A 56 -0.32 -7.27 8.34
CA LEU A 56 -0.64 -6.04 9.04
C LEU A 56 -1.79 -6.35 9.99
N SER A 57 -1.47 -6.44 11.28
CA SER A 57 -2.48 -6.59 12.33
C SER A 57 -3.34 -5.32 12.38
N ASP A 58 -4.66 -5.49 12.24
CA ASP A 58 -5.72 -4.47 12.40
C ASP A 58 -5.58 -3.13 11.65
N LEU A 59 -4.54 -2.96 10.84
CA LEU A 59 -4.22 -1.73 10.15
C LEU A 59 -4.43 -1.90 8.64
N ASP A 60 -5.44 -1.22 8.09
CA ASP A 60 -5.58 -1.00 6.65
C ASP A 60 -4.50 -0.01 6.18
N PHE A 61 -3.26 -0.46 6.11
CA PHE A 61 -2.11 0.40 5.79
C PHE A 61 -2.25 1.09 4.43
N MET A 62 -2.77 0.38 3.40
CA MET A 62 -2.97 1.00 2.09
C MET A 62 -4.02 2.11 2.15
N GLY A 63 -5.13 1.89 2.87
CA GLY A 63 -6.14 2.89 3.12
C GLY A 63 -5.57 4.10 3.86
N GLU A 64 -4.87 3.86 4.97
CA GLU A 64 -4.28 4.90 5.82
C GLU A 64 -3.28 5.77 5.06
N ILE A 65 -2.33 5.18 4.32
CA ILE A 65 -1.36 5.95 3.54
C ILE A 65 -2.05 6.78 2.44
N LYS A 66 -3.07 6.23 1.77
CA LYS A 66 -3.83 6.97 0.76
C LYS A 66 -4.64 8.12 1.38
N GLN A 67 -5.21 7.91 2.56
CA GLN A 67 -5.97 8.93 3.28
C GLN A 67 -5.07 10.07 3.76
N LEU A 68 -3.95 9.73 4.41
CA LEU A 68 -2.97 10.70 4.90
C LEU A 68 -2.39 11.54 3.75
N SER A 69 -1.95 10.89 2.66
CA SER A 69 -1.47 11.61 1.47
C SER A 69 -2.56 12.52 0.89
N GLY A 70 -3.83 12.08 0.91
CA GLY A 70 -4.93 12.90 0.43
C GLY A 70 -5.27 14.10 1.32
N VAL A 71 -5.19 13.99 2.64
CA VAL A 71 -5.35 15.13 3.56
C VAL A 71 -4.24 16.14 3.33
N TYR A 72 -3.00 15.68 3.24
CA TYR A 72 -1.84 16.53 3.00
C TYR A 72 -1.95 17.31 1.68
N VAL A 73 -2.29 16.62 0.59
CA VAL A 73 -2.50 17.25 -0.72
C VAL A 73 -3.63 18.28 -0.70
N ARG A 74 -4.75 17.99 -0.01
CA ARG A 74 -5.86 18.96 0.10
C ARG A 74 -5.48 20.22 0.87
N LEU A 75 -4.65 20.08 1.91
CA LEU A 75 -4.14 21.23 2.65
C LEU A 75 -3.27 22.11 1.76
N ILE A 76 -2.37 21.50 0.99
CA ILE A 76 -1.50 22.21 0.05
C ILE A 76 -2.32 22.92 -1.04
N ASP A 77 -3.30 22.22 -1.64
CA ASP A 77 -4.23 22.81 -2.60
C ASP A 77 -4.96 24.02 -1.99
N GLY A 78 -5.45 23.91 -0.75
CA GLY A 78 -6.16 25.01 -0.08
C GLY A 78 -5.26 26.23 0.18
N ILE A 79 -3.99 26.00 0.53
CA ILE A 79 -2.99 27.07 0.67
C ILE A 79 -2.72 27.74 -0.68
N ARG A 80 -2.51 26.94 -1.74
CA ARG A 80 -2.33 27.45 -3.11
C ARG A 80 -3.49 28.36 -3.51
N ASP A 81 -4.71 27.84 -3.38
CA ASP A 81 -5.92 28.53 -3.82
C ASP A 81 -6.09 29.86 -3.06
N SER A 82 -5.77 29.88 -1.75
CA SER A 82 -5.83 31.09 -0.91
C SER A 82 -4.77 32.14 -1.24
N LEU A 83 -3.65 31.74 -1.83
CA LEU A 83 -2.55 32.63 -2.19
C LEU A 83 -2.55 33.02 -3.67
N SER A 84 -3.47 32.47 -4.48
CA SER A 84 -3.47 32.59 -5.95
C SER A 84 -3.43 34.03 -6.48
N ASP A 85 -3.99 35.00 -5.76
CA ASP A 85 -3.94 36.42 -6.12
C ASP A 85 -2.59 37.10 -5.81
N TYR A 86 -1.74 36.46 -5.02
CA TYR A 86 -0.52 37.06 -4.45
C TYR A 86 0.77 36.41 -4.96
N ILE A 87 0.70 35.20 -5.50
CA ILE A 87 1.87 34.46 -5.98
C ILE A 87 1.63 33.95 -7.40
N GLU A 88 2.59 34.19 -8.29
CA GLU A 88 2.53 33.72 -9.66
C GLU A 88 2.74 32.20 -9.77
N GLU A 89 3.53 31.63 -8.86
CA GLU A 89 3.86 30.21 -8.87
C GLU A 89 3.86 29.63 -7.45
N PHE A 90 3.24 28.45 -7.31
CA PHE A 90 3.18 27.71 -6.06
C PHE A 90 3.59 26.26 -6.29
N ASN A 91 4.87 25.98 -6.04
CA ASN A 91 5.46 24.66 -6.22
C ASN A 91 5.81 24.03 -4.89
N VAL A 92 5.08 22.97 -4.52
CA VAL A 92 5.41 22.14 -3.35
C VAL A 92 5.68 20.71 -3.84
N PRO A 93 6.89 20.17 -3.60
CA PRO A 93 7.19 18.80 -4.00
C PRO A 93 6.37 17.83 -3.13
N VAL A 94 5.47 17.08 -3.77
CA VAL A 94 4.71 16.00 -3.11
C VAL A 94 5.26 14.63 -3.55
N PRO A 95 5.43 13.67 -2.63
CA PRO A 95 5.82 12.32 -2.99
C PRO A 95 4.81 11.68 -3.95
N LYS A 96 5.31 11.08 -5.04
CA LYS A 96 4.45 10.42 -6.05
C LYS A 96 3.96 9.03 -5.62
N LYS A 97 4.77 8.36 -4.81
CA LYS A 97 4.59 6.97 -4.39
C LYS A 97 5.26 6.72 -3.05
N TRP A 98 4.71 5.77 -2.29
CA TRP A 98 5.43 5.10 -1.22
C TRP A 98 6.12 3.87 -1.81
N SER A 99 7.36 3.60 -1.43
CA SER A 99 8.14 2.50 -1.98
C SER A 99 8.93 1.78 -0.90
N VAL A 100 9.00 0.46 -1.00
CA VAL A 100 9.85 -0.38 -0.15
C VAL A 100 10.78 -1.22 -1.01
N LYS A 101 12.06 -1.27 -0.65
CA LYS A 101 13.04 -2.15 -1.29
C LYS A 101 12.89 -3.56 -0.72
N LEU A 102 12.78 -4.56 -1.60
CA LEU A 102 12.67 -5.97 -1.26
C LEU A 102 13.81 -6.75 -1.92
N SER A 103 14.39 -7.69 -1.18
CA SER A 103 15.41 -8.59 -1.67
C SER A 103 14.83 -9.99 -1.83
N CYS A 104 14.84 -10.50 -3.07
CA CYS A 104 14.34 -11.84 -3.35
C CYS A 104 15.37 -12.92 -3.00
N THR A 105 14.91 -14.08 -2.54
CA THR A 105 15.75 -15.27 -2.39
C THR A 105 16.31 -15.80 -3.71
N CYS A 106 15.84 -15.33 -4.87
CA CYS A 106 16.50 -15.59 -6.15
C CYS A 106 17.70 -14.66 -6.44
N GLY A 107 18.04 -13.76 -5.51
CA GLY A 107 19.14 -12.79 -5.66
C GLY A 107 18.74 -11.47 -6.33
N HIS A 108 17.49 -11.33 -6.80
CA HIS A 108 17.02 -10.11 -7.42
C HIS A 108 16.44 -9.12 -6.39
N ASP A 109 17.01 -7.91 -6.34
CA ASP A 109 16.46 -6.78 -5.61
C ASP A 109 15.42 -6.05 -6.46
N TYR A 110 14.31 -5.65 -5.86
CA TYR A 110 13.26 -4.91 -6.55
C TYR A 110 12.53 -3.97 -5.58
N PHE A 111 11.73 -3.05 -6.12
CA PHE A 111 10.88 -2.16 -5.33
C PHE A 111 9.42 -2.57 -5.49
N ALA A 112 8.68 -2.49 -4.40
CA ALA A 112 7.22 -2.55 -4.42
C ALA A 112 6.67 -1.18 -3.98
N GLU A 113 5.59 -0.75 -4.62
CA GLU A 113 5.17 0.64 -4.66
C GLU A 113 3.66 0.78 -4.47
N ILE A 114 3.27 1.84 -3.76
CA ILE A 114 1.88 2.27 -3.60
C ILE A 114 1.78 3.70 -4.15
N PRO A 115 0.96 3.95 -5.19
CA PRO A 115 0.76 5.31 -5.69
C PRO A 115 0.08 6.18 -4.64
N LEU A 116 0.58 7.41 -4.48
CA LEU A 116 0.03 8.40 -3.55
C LEU A 116 -0.82 9.41 -4.28
N ARG A 117 -1.73 10.06 -3.55
CA ARG A 117 -2.54 11.13 -4.12
C ARG A 117 -1.65 12.29 -4.57
N GLN A 118 -1.95 12.84 -5.75
CA GLN A 118 -1.22 13.97 -6.34
C GLN A 118 -2.04 15.26 -6.25
N LEU A 119 -1.34 16.39 -6.30
CA LEU A 119 -1.96 17.72 -6.41
C LEU A 119 -2.83 17.79 -7.66
N ARG A 120 -3.90 18.58 -7.60
CA ARG A 120 -4.71 18.85 -8.78
C ARG A 120 -3.90 19.71 -9.74
N THR A 121 -3.78 19.27 -10.99
CA THR A 121 -3.29 20.10 -12.09
C THR A 121 -4.30 21.22 -12.31
N SER A 122 -3.81 22.46 -12.23
CA SER A 122 -4.50 23.69 -12.62
C SER A 122 -4.84 23.70 -14.11
#